data_AF-A0A947NQC2-F1
#
_entry.id   AF-A0A947NQC2-F1
#
_cell.length_a   1.000
_cell.length_b   1.000
_cell.length_c   1.000
_cell.angle_alpha   90.00
_cell.angle_beta   90.00
_cell.angle_gamma   90.00
#
_symmetry.space_group_name_H-M   'P 1'
#
loop_
_entity.id
_entity.type
_entity.pdbx_description
1 polymer ?
#
loop_
_entity_poly.entity_id
_entity_poly.type
_entity_poly.pdbx_seq_one_letter_code
_entity_poly.pdbx_strand_id
1 'polypeptide(L)'
;MSDKAPVSIVVITKNEENNIAECLKSAAWADEIVVLDDASADNTVNIARQFTDKVFSRKMDNEGRHRNYAYGLAKNKWVLSLDADELVTPELAEEIAALLKTEMKDNHYTIPIKSFIGKRWIRHSGWYPAPKVRLFDKDAFKYEE
;
A
#
# COMPACT_ATOMS: atom_id res chain seq x y z
N MET A 1 -24.68 -1.82 1.14
CA MET A 1 -23.63 -0.94 1.70
C MET A 1 -22.38 -1.80 1.72
N SER A 2 -21.35 -1.45 0.95
CA SER A 2 -20.14 -2.29 0.87
C SER A 2 -19.41 -2.20 2.21
N ASP A 3 -19.26 -3.32 2.92
CA ASP A 3 -18.52 -3.41 4.19
C ASP A 3 -17.01 -3.27 3.91
N LYS A 4 -16.58 -2.03 3.65
CA LYS A 4 -15.17 -1.70 3.49
C LYS A 4 -14.45 -1.77 4.84
N ALA A 5 -13.23 -2.32 4.84
CA ALA A 5 -12.42 -2.41 6.06
C ALA A 5 -11.88 -1.02 6.47
N PRO A 6 -11.85 -0.66 7.77
CA PRO A 6 -11.43 0.65 8.26
C PRO A 6 -9.89 0.83 8.22
N VAL A 7 -9.32 0.74 7.02
CA VAL A 7 -7.89 0.87 6.73
C VAL A 7 -7.70 1.77 5.53
N SER A 8 -6.61 2.53 5.52
CA SER A 8 -6.17 3.28 4.35
C SER A 8 -5.06 2.53 3.65
N ILE A 9 -5.27 2.22 2.36
CA ILE A 9 -4.20 1.74 1.50
C ILE A 9 -3.45 2.97 0.99
N VAL A 10 -2.15 3.03 1.26
CA VAL A 10 -1.29 4.12 0.79
C VAL A 10 -0.32 3.57 -0.23
N VAL A 11 -0.50 3.99 -1.49
CA VAL A 11 0.34 3.60 -2.62
C VAL A 11 1.31 4.73 -2.94
N ILE A 12 2.60 4.42 -2.98
CA ILE A 12 3.63 5.33 -3.46
C ILE A 12 4.07 4.85 -4.84
N THR A 13 4.15 5.76 -5.81
CA THR A 13 4.30 5.37 -7.21
C THR A 13 5.15 6.34 -8.01
N LYS A 14 5.78 5.81 -9.08
CA LYS A 14 6.49 6.58 -10.10
C LYS A 14 6.58 5.79 -11.40
N ASN A 15 5.96 6.30 -12.46
CA ASN A 15 5.95 5.71 -13.79
C ASN A 15 5.51 4.22 -13.81
N GLU A 16 4.35 3.95 -13.20
CA GLU A 16 3.77 2.61 -13.04
C GLU A 16 2.46 2.44 -13.82
N GLU A 17 2.33 3.06 -15.00
CA GLU A 17 1.10 2.99 -15.80
C GLU A 17 0.67 1.56 -16.16
N ASN A 18 1.63 0.62 -16.18
CA ASN A 18 1.39 -0.79 -16.48
C ASN A 18 0.87 -1.61 -15.29
N ASN A 19 1.10 -1.15 -14.05
CA ASN A 19 0.82 -1.92 -12.83
C ASN A 19 -0.24 -1.26 -11.94
N ILE A 20 -0.28 0.08 -11.91
CA ILE A 20 -1.08 0.86 -10.95
C ILE A 20 -2.57 0.51 -11.00
N ALA A 21 -3.13 0.20 -12.17
CA ALA A 21 -4.54 -0.18 -12.30
C ALA A 21 -4.88 -1.45 -11.51
N GLU A 22 -4.09 -2.51 -11.66
CA GLU A 22 -4.33 -3.79 -10.96
C GLU A 22 -3.97 -3.68 -9.48
N CYS A 23 -2.94 -2.90 -9.12
CA CYS A 23 -2.62 -2.57 -7.73
C CYS A 23 -3.83 -1.94 -7.02
N LEU A 24 -4.38 -0.85 -7.57
CA LEU A 24 -5.51 -0.13 -6.96
C LEU A 24 -6.80 -0.95 -6.97
N LYS A 25 -7.01 -1.79 -7.99
CA LYS A 25 -8.13 -2.74 -8.02
C LYS A 25 -8.03 -3.78 -6.90
N SER A 26 -6.83 -4.29 -6.62
CA SER A 26 -6.58 -5.22 -5.50
C SER A 26 -6.80 -4.58 -4.12
N ALA A 27 -6.76 -3.25 -4.05
CA ALA A 27 -6.97 -2.45 -2.84
C ALA A 27 -8.45 -2.05 -2.59
N ALA A 28 -9.39 -2.37 -3.50
CA ALA A 28 -10.75 -1.85 -3.48
C ALA A 28 -11.60 -2.22 -2.24
N TRP A 29 -11.17 -3.24 -1.49
CA TRP A 29 -11.80 -3.71 -0.24
C TRP A 29 -11.62 -2.73 0.94
N ALA A 30 -10.66 -1.82 0.85
CA ALA A 30 -10.39 -0.84 1.89
C ALA A 30 -11.34 0.36 1.84
N ASP A 31 -11.56 0.98 3.01
CA ASP A 31 -12.33 2.21 3.17
C ASP A 31 -11.68 3.39 2.42
N GLU A 32 -10.35 3.39 2.34
CA GLU A 32 -9.61 4.45 1.68
C GLU A 32 -8.44 3.94 0.83
N ILE A 33 -8.23 4.61 -0.30
CA ILE A 33 -7.04 4.48 -1.14
C ILE A 33 -6.46 5.88 -1.32
N VAL A 34 -5.19 6.05 -0.95
CA VAL A 34 -4.38 7.26 -1.15
C VAL A 34 -3.23 6.91 -2.08
N VAL A 35 -3.00 7.75 -3.09
CA VAL A 35 -1.85 7.63 -4.00
C VAL A 35 -0.96 8.85 -3.85
N LEU A 36 0.33 8.62 -3.60
CA LEU A 36 1.37 9.64 -3.66
C LEU A 36 2.31 9.35 -4.84
N ASP A 37 2.26 10.24 -5.82
CA ASP A 37 3.04 10.16 -7.04
C ASP A 37 4.35 10.98 -6.94
N ASP A 38 5.48 10.34 -7.25
CA ASP A 38 6.79 11.00 -7.37
C ASP A 38 6.99 11.60 -8.78
N ALA A 39 6.06 12.48 -9.15
CA ALA A 39 6.06 13.24 -10.39
C ALA A 39 6.24 12.35 -11.64
N SER A 40 5.33 11.38 -11.82
CA SER A 40 5.32 10.53 -13.02
C SER A 40 5.19 11.35 -14.30
N ALA A 41 5.87 10.91 -15.35
CA ALA A 41 5.82 11.50 -16.70
C ALA A 41 4.91 10.71 -17.65
N ASP A 42 4.44 9.54 -17.22
CA ASP A 42 3.57 8.63 -17.97
C ASP A 42 2.10 8.79 -17.55
N ASN A 43 1.23 7.83 -17.91
CA ASN A 43 -0.19 7.92 -17.62
C ASN A 43 -0.58 7.49 -16.18
N THR A 44 0.39 7.21 -15.30
CA THR A 44 0.14 6.67 -13.93
C THR A 44 -0.90 7.47 -13.16
N VAL A 45 -0.75 8.79 -13.10
CA VAL A 45 -1.64 9.68 -12.34
C VAL A 45 -3.06 9.66 -12.88
N ASN A 46 -3.22 9.65 -14.21
CA ASN A 46 -4.53 9.63 -14.86
C ASN A 46 -5.25 8.31 -14.63
N ILE A 47 -4.51 7.19 -14.60
CA ILE A 47 -5.06 5.87 -14.27
C ILE A 47 -5.47 5.86 -12.80
N ALA A 48 -4.60 6.30 -11.88
CA ALA A 48 -4.89 6.31 -10.45
C ALA A 48 -6.17 7.10 -10.09
N ARG A 49 -6.39 8.24 -10.75
CA ARG A 49 -7.60 9.07 -10.58
C ARG A 49 -8.91 8.38 -10.95
N GLN A 50 -8.88 7.28 -11.70
CA GLN A 50 -10.08 6.49 -12.00
C GLN A 50 -10.54 5.65 -10.79
N PHE A 51 -9.65 5.43 -9.81
CA PHE A 51 -9.91 4.57 -8.65
C PHE A 51 -10.11 5.38 -7.36
N THR A 52 -9.53 6.57 -7.25
CA THR A 52 -9.64 7.42 -6.07
C THR A 52 -9.45 8.90 -6.44
N ASP A 53 -10.14 9.79 -5.73
CA ASP A 53 -9.91 11.24 -5.82
C ASP A 53 -8.67 11.68 -5.00
N LYS A 54 -8.15 10.80 -4.14
CA LYS A 54 -7.00 11.08 -3.26
C LYS A 54 -5.67 10.77 -3.94
N VAL A 55 -5.40 11.46 -5.05
CA VAL A 55 -4.13 11.37 -5.78
C VAL A 55 -3.34 12.65 -5.59
N PHE A 56 -2.20 12.55 -4.91
CA PHE A 56 -1.30 13.64 -4.60
C PHE A 56 -0.01 13.46 -5.39
N SER A 57 0.68 14.56 -5.70
CA SER A 57 2.00 14.51 -6.32
C SER A 57 2.99 15.30 -5.48
N ARG A 58 4.14 14.69 -5.22
CA ARG A 58 5.26 15.30 -4.50
C ARG A 58 6.54 14.68 -5.02
N LYS A 59 7.49 15.49 -5.45
CA LYS A 59 8.82 14.96 -5.79
C LYS A 59 9.50 14.39 -4.55
N MET A 60 9.97 13.15 -4.63
CA MET A 60 10.69 12.48 -3.56
C MET A 60 12.08 13.09 -3.41
N ASP A 61 12.32 13.69 -2.24
CA ASP A 61 13.61 14.19 -1.80
C ASP A 61 14.34 13.13 -0.95
N ASN A 62 13.60 12.49 -0.07
CA ASN A 62 14.09 11.44 0.83
C ASN A 62 12.98 10.40 1.03
N GLU A 63 13.34 9.11 0.99
CA GLU A 63 12.35 8.03 1.01
C GLU A 63 11.53 8.02 2.31
N GLY A 64 12.18 8.12 3.47
CA GLY A 64 11.50 8.13 4.77
C GLY A 64 10.54 9.29 4.92
N ARG A 65 10.98 10.51 4.59
CA ARG A 65 10.14 11.72 4.60
C ARG A 65 9.02 11.67 3.57
N HIS A 66 9.22 10.99 2.45
CA HIS A 66 8.21 10.82 1.42
C HIS A 66 7.14 9.82 1.87
N ARG A 67 7.54 8.67 2.43
CA ARG A 67 6.66 7.67 3.05
C ARG A 67 5.85 8.25 4.20
N ASN A 68 6.50 8.92 5.14
CA ASN A 68 5.84 9.54 6.30
C ASN A 68 4.80 10.59 5.89
N TYR A 69 5.08 11.39 4.86
CA TYR A 69 4.11 12.32 4.29
C TYR A 69 2.91 11.58 3.67
N ALA A 70 3.17 10.52 2.89
CA ALA A 70 2.11 9.70 2.30
C ALA A 70 1.17 9.14 3.39
N TYR A 71 1.74 8.60 4.47
CA TYR A 71 0.95 8.03 5.57
C TYR A 71 0.18 9.10 6.34
N GLY A 72 0.69 10.33 6.41
CA GLY A 72 -0.02 11.46 7.02
C GLY A 72 -1.27 11.91 6.26
N LEU A 73 -1.41 11.55 4.98
CA LEU A 73 -2.60 11.85 4.16
C LEU A 73 -3.76 10.87 4.42
N ALA A 74 -3.49 9.76 5.09
CA ALA A 74 -4.47 8.74 5.41
C ALA A 74 -5.46 9.22 6.48
N LYS A 75 -6.76 9.01 6.26
CA LYS A 75 -7.81 9.34 7.23
C LYS A 75 -7.95 8.27 8.31
N ASN A 76 -7.76 7.00 7.96
CA ASN A 76 -7.88 5.91 8.94
C ASN A 76 -6.63 5.79 9.80
N LYS A 77 -6.83 5.26 11.01
CA LYS A 77 -5.75 4.97 11.96
C LYS A 77 -4.76 3.93 11.40
N TRP A 78 -5.29 2.88 10.78
CA TRP A 78 -4.48 1.83 10.18
C TRP A 78 -4.14 2.17 8.73
N VAL A 79 -2.87 1.97 8.40
CA VAL A 79 -2.33 2.13 7.05
C VAL A 79 -1.73 0.81 6.59
N LEU A 80 -2.11 0.38 5.38
CA LEU A 80 -1.37 -0.63 4.62
C LEU A 80 -0.57 0.09 3.54
N SER A 81 0.75 0.11 3.68
CA SER A 81 1.67 0.64 2.66
C SER A 81 1.84 -0.37 1.54
N LEU A 82 1.67 0.06 0.29
CA LEU A 82 1.92 -0.74 -0.90
C LEU A 82 2.81 0.03 -1.87
N ASP A 83 3.66 -0.72 -2.57
CA ASP A 83 4.31 -0.21 -3.78
C ASP A 83 3.38 -0.48 -4.99
N ALA A 84 3.45 0.35 -6.03
CA ALA A 84 2.48 0.31 -7.14
C ALA A 84 2.60 -0.91 -8.08
N ASP A 85 3.65 -1.70 -7.93
CA ASP A 85 3.88 -2.99 -8.59
C ASP A 85 3.47 -4.19 -7.71
N GLU A 86 2.92 -3.95 -6.51
CA GLU A 86 2.44 -4.98 -5.60
C GLU A 86 0.91 -5.17 -5.71
N LEU A 87 0.44 -6.39 -5.47
CA LEU A 87 -0.97 -6.76 -5.44
C LEU A 87 -1.33 -7.37 -4.08
N VAL A 88 -2.45 -6.93 -3.50
CA VAL A 88 -3.04 -7.56 -2.32
C VAL A 88 -3.84 -8.79 -2.77
N THR A 89 -3.51 -9.97 -2.24
CA THR A 89 -4.32 -11.16 -2.56
C THR A 89 -5.66 -11.12 -1.82
N PRO A 90 -6.72 -11.75 -2.35
CA PRO A 90 -8.01 -11.81 -1.67
C PRO A 90 -7.91 -12.37 -0.25
N GLU A 91 -7.07 -13.38 -0.03
CA GLU A 91 -6.88 -13.99 1.28
C GLU A 91 -6.24 -13.02 2.28
N LEU A 92 -5.27 -12.20 1.83
CA LEU A 92 -4.66 -11.18 2.67
C LEU A 92 -5.66 -10.05 3.00
N ALA A 93 -6.49 -9.66 2.03
CA ALA A 93 -7.54 -8.67 2.24
C ALA A 93 -8.56 -9.14 3.30
N GLU A 94 -9.01 -10.39 3.19
CA GLU A 94 -9.93 -11.02 4.15
C GLU A 94 -9.29 -11.13 5.55
N GLU A 95 -8.03 -11.56 5.62
CA GLU A 95 -7.28 -11.68 6.88
C GLU A 95 -7.15 -10.33 7.59
N ILE A 96 -6.74 -9.27 6.87
CA ILE A 96 -6.63 -7.92 7.43
C ILE A 96 -8.00 -7.40 7.84
N ALA A 97 -9.03 -7.56 7.00
CA ALA A 97 -10.38 -7.10 7.32
C ALA A 97 -10.97 -7.80 8.56
N ALA A 98 -10.65 -9.07 8.78
CA ALA A 98 -11.02 -9.80 9.99
C ALA A 98 -10.21 -9.32 11.21
N LEU A 99 -8.90 -9.14 11.06
CA LEU A 99 -8.00 -8.65 12.12
C LEU A 99 -8.46 -7.30 12.67
N LEU A 100 -8.81 -6.36 11.79
CA LEU A 100 -9.26 -5.01 12.16
C LEU A 100 -10.60 -4.96 12.92
N LYS A 101 -11.36 -6.07 12.94
CA LYS A 101 -12.60 -6.20 13.74
C LYS A 101 -12.34 -6.65 15.18
N THR A 102 -11.10 -7.03 15.49
CA THR A 102 -10.68 -7.52 16.81
C THR A 102 -9.93 -6.44 17.58
N GLU A 103 -9.76 -6.66 18.89
CA GLU A 103 -8.87 -5.82 19.70
C GLU A 103 -7.41 -6.19 19.38
N MET A 104 -6.74 -5.34 18.60
CA MET A 104 -5.34 -5.52 18.25
C MET A 104 -4.43 -5.11 19.42
N LYS A 105 -3.48 -6.00 19.75
CA LYS A 105 -2.48 -5.78 20.81
C LYS A 105 -1.22 -5.09 20.31
N ASP A 106 -0.89 -5.31 19.05
CA ASP A 106 0.30 -4.75 18.40
C ASP A 106 -0.06 -3.51 17.59
N ASN A 107 0.91 -2.63 17.38
CA ASN A 107 0.76 -1.41 16.59
C ASN A 107 1.24 -1.56 15.14
N HIS A 108 1.78 -2.73 14.77
CA HIS A 108 2.21 -3.02 13.41
C HIS A 108 2.27 -4.53 13.16
N TYR A 109 2.20 -4.90 11.88
CA TYR A 109 2.28 -6.27 11.39
C TYR A 109 3.20 -6.34 10.19
N THR A 110 3.95 -7.44 10.12
CA THR A 110 4.77 -7.76 8.96
C THR A 110 4.02 -8.67 7.99
N ILE A 111 4.18 -8.42 6.69
CA ILE A 111 3.51 -9.18 5.64
C ILE A 111 4.58 -9.78 4.73
N PRO A 112 4.53 -11.09 4.43
CA PRO A 112 5.44 -11.73 3.50
C PRO A 112 5.14 -11.31 2.06
N ILE A 113 6.19 -11.10 1.26
CA ILE A 113 6.04 -10.64 -0.13
C ILE A 113 6.40 -11.76 -1.10
N LYS A 114 5.48 -12.10 -2.00
CA LYS A 114 5.73 -13.06 -3.09
C LYS A 114 6.31 -12.32 -4.29
N SER A 115 7.63 -12.34 -4.43
CA SER A 115 8.32 -11.68 -5.54
C SER A 115 8.42 -12.56 -6.79
N PHE A 116 8.16 -11.97 -7.96
CA PHE A 116 8.23 -12.66 -9.25
C PHE A 116 9.30 -12.05 -10.15
N ILE A 117 10.04 -12.90 -10.86
CA ILE A 117 10.87 -12.49 -12.01
C ILE A 117 10.21 -13.07 -13.26
N GLY A 118 9.57 -12.19 -14.04
CA GLY A 118 8.65 -12.60 -15.09
C GLY A 118 7.52 -13.45 -14.50
N LYS A 119 7.38 -14.70 -14.97
CA LYS A 119 6.36 -15.65 -14.47
C LYS A 119 6.84 -16.54 -13.33
N ARG A 120 8.11 -16.42 -12.93
CA ARG A 120 8.72 -17.31 -11.93
C ARG A 120 8.68 -16.68 -10.55
N TRP A 121 7.95 -17.32 -9.63
CA TRP A 121 8.02 -16.98 -8.22
C TRP A 121 9.38 -17.39 -7.64
N ILE A 122 10.06 -16.43 -7.00
CA ILE A 122 11.34 -16.65 -6.33
C ILE A 122 11.10 -16.98 -4.86
N ARG A 123 11.46 -18.21 -4.47
CA ARG A 123 11.20 -18.77 -3.13
C ARG A 123 12.43 -18.81 -2.21
N HIS A 124 13.62 -18.67 -2.78
CA HIS A 124 14.89 -18.92 -2.10
C HIS A 124 15.76 -17.66 -2.07
N SER A 125 16.98 -17.78 -1.53
CA SER A 125 17.96 -16.69 -1.46
C SER A 125 17.50 -15.47 -0.64
N GLY A 126 16.63 -15.69 0.35
CA GLY A 126 16.13 -14.62 1.22
C GLY A 126 14.96 -13.80 0.64
N TRP A 127 14.45 -14.15 -0.54
CA TRP A 127 13.34 -13.43 -1.20
C TRP A 127 11.96 -13.77 -0.63
N TYR A 128 11.84 -14.92 0.02
CA TYR A 128 10.62 -15.36 0.69
C TYR A 128 10.97 -16.05 2.01
N PRO A 129 10.25 -15.78 3.12
CA PRO A 129 9.09 -14.88 3.21
C PRO A 129 9.40 -13.38 3.19
N ALA A 130 10.67 -12.98 3.43
CA ALA A 130 11.14 -11.59 3.43
C ALA A 130 10.13 -10.58 4.04
N PRO A 131 9.64 -10.83 5.26
CA PRO A 131 8.51 -10.08 5.81
C PRO A 131 8.90 -8.61 6.00
N LYS A 132 8.06 -7.70 5.53
CA LYS A 132 8.22 -6.25 5.71
C LYS A 132 7.09 -5.70 6.55
N VAL A 133 7.36 -4.70 7.38
CA VAL A 133 6.31 -3.94 8.07
C VAL A 133 5.49 -3.22 7.01
N ARG A 134 4.23 -3.60 6.86
CA ARG A 134 3.35 -3.10 5.79
C ARG A 134 2.03 -2.58 6.35
N LEU A 135 1.48 -3.22 7.38
CA LEU A 135 0.27 -2.78 8.08
C LEU A 135 0.66 -2.18 9.43
N PHE A 136 0.27 -0.95 9.73
CA PHE A 136 0.65 -0.27 10.96
C PHE A 136 -0.32 0.83 11.37
N ASP A 137 -0.30 1.15 12.66
CA ASP A 137 -0.91 2.35 13.23
C ASP A 137 -0.07 3.57 12.86
N LYS A 138 -0.63 4.47 12.04
CA LYS A 138 0.09 5.62 11.50
C LYS A 138 0.56 6.60 12.58
N ASP A 139 -0.05 6.58 13.77
CA ASP A 139 0.32 7.48 14.87
C ASP A 139 1.46 6.89 15.72
N ALA A 140 1.70 5.58 15.64
CA ALA A 140 2.74 4.87 16.38
C ALA A 140 3.95 4.44 15.52
N PHE A 141 3.84 4.50 14.20
CA PHE A 141 4.87 4.09 13.26
C PHE A 141 5.40 5.26 12.42
N LYS A 142 6.73 5.34 12.26
CA LYS A 142 7.41 6.27 11.36
C LYS A 142 8.60 5.58 10.70
N TYR A 143 8.82 5.89 9.43
CA TYR A 143 10.08 5.55 8.76
C TYR A 143 11.21 6.47 9.23
N GLU A 144 12.41 5.92 9.32
CA GLU A 144 13.65 6.68 9.52
C GLU A 144 13.93 7.58 8.31
N GLU A 145 14.46 8.79 8.57
CA GLU A 145 14.82 9.79 7.57
C GLU A 145 16.28 9.66 7.10
#